data_AF-A0AAJ2SJW9-F1
#
_entry.id   AF-A0AAJ2SJW9-F1
#
_cell.length_a   1.000
_cell.length_b   1.000
_cell.length_c   1.000
_cell.angle_alpha   90.00
_cell.angle_beta   90.00
_cell.angle_gamma   90.00
#
_symmetry.space_group_name_H-M   'P 1'
#
loop_
_entity.id
_entity.type
_entity.pdbx_description
1 polymer ?
#
loop_
_entity_poly.entity_id
_entity_poly.type
_entity_poly.pdbx_seq_one_letter_code
_entity_poly.pdbx_strand_id
1 'polypeptide(L)' 'MPEKTERLTILIDHQTKIKLDALAESSDLTMSQILRRLIKLHLNQLDDSSALPQKADEGKSPTTSTE' A
#
# COMPACT_ATOMS: atom_id res chain seq x y z
N MET A 1 -22.06 8.03 -3.15
CA MET A 1 -21.76 9.41 -3.63
C MET A 1 -21.27 9.28 -5.07
N PRO A 2 -21.68 10.14 -6.03
CA PRO A 2 -21.10 10.07 -7.36
C PRO A 2 -19.59 10.26 -7.20
N GLU A 3 -18.81 9.21 -7.45
CA GLU A 3 -17.36 9.24 -7.26
C GLU A 3 -16.79 10.27 -8.22
N LYS A 4 -16.55 11.48 -7.70
CA LYS A 4 -15.99 12.58 -8.47
C LYS A 4 -14.63 12.12 -8.96
N THR A 5 -14.51 11.92 -10.25
CA THR A 5 -13.29 11.41 -10.86
C THR A 5 -12.36 12.58 -11.09
N GLU A 6 -11.18 12.55 -10.49
CA GLU A 6 -10.16 13.58 -10.68
C GLU A 6 -9.05 13.07 -11.62
N ARG A 7 -8.46 13.98 -12.40
CA ARG A 7 -7.38 13.67 -13.31
C ARG A 7 -6.03 13.83 -12.59
N LEU A 8 -5.26 12.74 -12.54
CA LEU A 8 -3.92 12.71 -11.97
C LEU A 8 -2.88 12.50 -13.08
N THR A 9 -1.80 13.28 -13.04
CA THR A 9 -0.60 13.05 -13.85
C THR A 9 0.51 12.54 -12.95
N ILE A 10 1.10 11.41 -13.32
CA ILE A 10 2.19 10.77 -12.58
C ILE A 10 3.42 10.63 -13.47
N LEU A 11 4.60 10.67 -12.86
CA LEU A 11 5.85 10.32 -13.51
C LEU A 11 6.21 8.90 -13.09
N ILE A 12 6.51 8.06 -14.06
CA ILE A 12 7.00 6.70 -13.87
C ILE A 12 8.18 6.47 -14.81
N ASP A 13 9.03 5.52 -14.47
CA ASP A 13 10.11 5.12 -15.35
C ASP A 13 9.57 4.40 -16.60
N HIS A 14 10.41 4.39 -17.64
CA HIS A 14 10.04 3.82 -18.93
C HIS A 14 9.72 2.32 -18.87
N GLN A 15 10.45 1.55 -18.04
CA GLN A 15 10.24 0.11 -17.91
C GLN A 15 8.90 -0.19 -17.24
N THR A 16 8.54 0.56 -16.21
CA THR A 16 7.23 0.44 -15.55
C THR A 16 6.09 0.80 -16.50
N LYS A 17 6.25 1.84 -17.33
CA LYS A 17 5.25 2.19 -18.35
C LYS A 17 4.98 1.03 -19.31
N ILE A 18 6.03 0.40 -19.85
CA ILE A 18 5.90 -0.75 -20.76
C ILE A 18 5.13 -1.90 -20.09
N LYS A 19 5.47 -2.23 -18.85
CA LYS A 19 4.79 -3.31 -18.11
C LYS A 19 3.31 -3.00 -17.90
N LEU A 20 2.99 -1.75 -17.57
CA LEU A 20 1.60 -1.30 -17.40
C LEU A 20 0.82 -1.35 -18.72
N ASP A 21 1.43 -0.93 -19.84
CA ASP A 21 0.80 -0.99 -21.16
C ASP A 21 0.51 -2.45 -21.57
N ALA A 22 1.46 -3.36 -21.38
CA ALA A 22 1.26 -4.80 -21.63
C ALA A 22 0.19 -5.42 -20.72
N LEU A 23 0.09 -4.95 -19.47
CA LEU A 23 -0.96 -5.40 -18.54
C LEU A 23 -2.34 -4.89 -18.96
N ALA A 24 -2.43 -3.68 -19.51
CA ALA A 24 -3.65 -3.12 -20.08
C ALA A 24 -4.14 -3.94 -21.26
N GLU A 25 -3.24 -4.25 -22.18
CA GLU A 25 -3.53 -5.03 -23.38
C GLU A 25 -3.97 -6.47 -23.04
N SER A 26 -3.31 -7.12 -22.09
CA SER A 26 -3.65 -8.51 -21.70
C SER A 26 -4.90 -8.65 -20.83
N SER A 27 -5.36 -7.57 -20.19
CA SER A 27 -6.47 -7.62 -19.22
C SER A 27 -7.78 -7.02 -19.74
N ASP A 28 -7.81 -6.48 -20.96
CA ASP A 28 -8.92 -5.67 -21.50
C ASP A 28 -9.33 -4.50 -20.57
N LEU A 29 -8.36 -3.95 -19.83
CA LEU A 29 -8.59 -2.86 -18.88
C LEU A 29 -7.83 -1.61 -19.31
N THR A 30 -8.41 -0.45 -19.03
CA THR A 30 -7.72 0.82 -19.23
C THR A 30 -6.61 1.02 -18.19
N MET A 31 -5.60 1.82 -18.56
CA MET A 31 -4.51 2.22 -17.66
C MET A 31 -5.01 2.75 -16.31
N SER A 32 -6.05 3.59 -16.31
CA SER A 32 -6.64 4.15 -15.08
C SER A 32 -7.29 3.08 -14.20
N GLN A 33 -7.90 2.05 -14.79
CA GLN A 33 -8.50 0.94 -14.04
C GLN A 33 -7.43 0.07 -13.40
N ILE A 34 -6.34 -0.22 -14.13
CA ILE A 34 -5.19 -0.98 -13.61
C ILE A 34 -4.54 -0.24 -12.46
N LEU A 35 -4.21 1.05 -12.65
CA LEU A 35 -3.63 1.87 -11.58
C LEU A 35 -4.54 1.91 -10.36
N ARG A 36 -5.85 2.07 -10.54
CA ARG A 36 -6.81 2.06 -9.42
C ARG A 36 -6.79 0.72 -8.67
N ARG A 37 -6.68 -0.41 -9.35
CA ARG A 37 -6.58 -1.74 -8.71
C ARG A 37 -5.25 -1.91 -7.96
N LEU A 38 -4.13 -1.51 -8.57
CA LEU A 38 -2.81 -1.60 -7.94
C LEU A 38 -2.72 -0.72 -6.69
N ILE A 39 -3.23 0.52 -6.77
CA ILE A 39 -3.29 1.44 -5.62
C ILE A 39 -4.16 0.84 -4.51
N LYS A 40 -5.37 0.34 -4.83
CA LYS A 40 -6.25 -0.31 -3.83
C LYS A 40 -5.59 -1.52 -3.19
N LEU A 41 -4.94 -2.37 -3.98
CA LEU A 41 -4.23 -3.56 -3.49
C LEU A 41 -3.12 -3.16 -2.51
N HIS A 42 -2.33 -2.14 -2.85
CA HIS A 42 -1.25 -1.66 -2.00
C HIS A 42 -1.76 -1.01 -0.71
N LEU A 43 -2.82 -0.20 -0.78
CA LEU A 43 -3.42 0.42 0.40
C LEU A 43 -3.98 -0.63 1.37
N ASN A 44 -4.70 -1.64 0.86
CA ASN A 44 -5.20 -2.72 1.71
C ASN A 44 -4.04 -3.49 2.38
N GLN A 45 -2.94 -3.76 1.66
CA GLN A 45 -1.76 -4.40 2.24
C GLN A 45 -1.09 -3.56 3.33
N LEU A 46 -1.12 -2.23 3.20
CA LEU A 46 -0.63 -1.31 4.23
C LEU A 46 -1.50 -1.34 5.48
N ASP A 47 -2.82 -1.35 5.32
CA ASP A 47 -3.76 -1.47 6.44
C ASP A 47 -3.58 -2.82 7.18
N ASP A 48 -3.43 -3.92 6.44
CA ASP A 48 -3.15 -5.25 7.00
C ASP A 48 -1.76 -5.33 7.67
N SER A 49 -0.75 -4.64 7.12
CA SER A 49 0.61 -4.61 7.69
C SER A 49 0.76 -3.64 8.86
N SER A 50 -0.16 -2.68 9.01
CA SER A 50 -0.24 -1.79 10.17
C SER A 50 -0.81 -2.48 11.42
N ALA A 51 -1.23 -3.74 11.31
CA ALA A 51 -1.82 -4.54 12.40
C ALA A 51 -0.80 -5.41 13.16
N LEU A 52 0.45 -4.96 13.33
CA LEU A 52 1.48 -5.60 14.18
C LEU A 52 2.14 -4.57 15.12
N PRO A 53 2.59 -5.00 16.31
CA PRO A 53 1.94 -4.68 17.58
C PRO A 53 2.45 -3.38 18.21
N GLN A 54 1.56 -2.69 18.94
CA GLN A 54 1.98 -1.73 19.95
C GLN A 54 3.03 -2.39 20.86
N LYS A 55 4.22 -1.82 20.81
CA LYS A 55 5.30 -2.05 21.76
C LYS A 55 4.71 -1.89 23.17
N ALA A 56 4.45 -3.00 23.86
CA ALA A 56 4.27 -2.99 25.30
C ALA A 56 5.65 -2.71 25.89
N ASP A 57 5.97 -1.43 25.94
CA ASP A 57 6.95 -0.87 26.85
C ASP A 57 6.37 -1.05 28.27
N GLU A 58 6.73 -2.15 28.92
CA GLU A 58 6.74 -2.20 30.38
C GLU A 58 8.06 -2.82 30.81
N GLY A 59 9.12 -2.03 30.64
CA GLY A 59 10.32 -2.17 31.43
C GLY A 59 9.97 -1.85 32.88
N LYS A 60 9.63 -2.88 33.66
CA LYS A 60 9.75 -2.83 35.11
C LYS A 60 10.76 -3.87 35.55
N SER A 61 12.02 -3.46 35.63
CA SER A 61 12.97 -4.07 36.57
C SER A 61 12.45 -3.84 37.98
N PRO A 62 12.45 -4.86 38.86
CA PRO A 62 12.69 -4.64 40.27
C PRO A 62 14.06 -5.20 40.62
N THR A 63 14.85 -4.29 41.16
CA THR A 63 16.09 -4.45 41.89
C THR A 63 16.12 -5.66 42.83
N THR A 64 17.29 -6.30 42.87
CA THR A 64 17.88 -7.01 44.00
C THR A 64 17.33 -6.56 45.37
N SER A 65 16.89 -7.51 46.18
CA SER A 65 16.89 -7.38 47.64
C SER A 65 17.21 -8.73 48.28
N THR A 66 18.36 -8.71 48.94
CA THR A 66 18.87 -9.62 49.95
C THR A 66 17.86 -9.89 51.05
N GLU A 67 17.70 -11.15 51.45
CA GLU A 67 17.70 -11.56 52.86
C GLU A 67 18.26 -12.98 52.99
#